data_AF-A0A938R0J8-F1
#
_entry.id   AF-A0A938R0J8-F1
#
_cell.length_a   1.000
_cell.length_b   1.000
_cell.length_c   1.000
_cell.angle_alpha   90.00
_cell.angle_beta   90.00
_cell.angle_gamma   90.00
#
_symmetry.space_group_name_H-M   'P 1'
#
loop_
_entity.id
_entity.type
_entity.pdbx_description
1 polymer ?
#
loop_
_entity_poly.entity_id
_entity_poly.type
_entity_poly.pdbx_seq_one_letter_code
_entity_poly.pdbx_strand_id
1 'polypeptide(L)'
;MEKIIIKGVTHNGLSIIKNHEGEGSVEETWSFREIRIGLHWPSAGSPGYFCLVGQGSIKTFDSNHPLRLLRESEEILPSKLFEKMCDVAGTFECQEIFCDLSEKFRGYVLNFRDFKRKERRQQDIFLRQAPYHQEFGHGILTIKDWLGRNALVIPKGTIVAQQLGSITDGNLAASDASERFYAIDALRHVVSAFGVHFSISHHGNLNSAAPPSGAWH
;
A
#
# COMPACT_ATOMS: atom_id res chain seq x y z
N MET A 1 8.27 -18.16 -12.55
CA MET A 1 8.24 -17.32 -11.33
C MET A 1 9.11 -16.10 -11.62
N GLU A 2 8.55 -14.89 -11.68
CA GLU A 2 9.32 -13.69 -12.07
C GLU A 2 10.41 -13.37 -11.03
N LYS A 3 11.67 -13.22 -11.47
CA LYS A 3 12.77 -12.80 -10.60
C LYS A 3 12.93 -11.28 -10.66
N ILE A 4 12.56 -10.60 -9.58
CA ILE A 4 12.81 -9.16 -9.42
C ILE A 4 14.19 -8.98 -8.81
N ILE A 5 15.06 -8.22 -9.47
CA ILE A 5 16.39 -7.87 -8.97
C ILE A 5 16.38 -6.40 -8.58
N ILE A 6 16.71 -6.13 -7.32
CA ILE A 6 16.88 -4.76 -6.81
C ILE A 6 18.36 -4.42 -7.01
N LYS A 7 18.67 -3.50 -7.93
CA LYS A 7 20.08 -3.12 -8.21
C LYS A 7 20.62 -2.02 -7.29
N GLY A 8 19.77 -1.35 -6.54
CA GLY A 8 20.21 -0.39 -5.53
C GLY A 8 19.19 0.70 -5.24
N VAL A 9 19.39 1.35 -4.09
CA VAL A 9 18.71 2.57 -3.69
C VAL A 9 19.54 3.73 -4.21
N THR A 10 18.96 4.55 -5.08
CA THR A 10 19.62 5.77 -5.57
C THR A 10 19.17 6.96 -4.74
N HIS A 11 19.90 8.08 -4.80
CA HIS A 11 19.50 9.34 -4.17
C HIS A 11 18.12 9.84 -4.64
N ASN A 12 17.61 9.33 -5.77
CA ASN A 12 16.32 9.70 -6.39
C ASN A 12 15.22 8.63 -6.23
N GLY A 13 15.43 7.64 -5.36
CA GLY A 13 14.46 6.58 -5.05
C GLY A 13 14.96 5.17 -5.38
N LEU A 14 14.09 4.19 -5.11
CA LEU A 14 14.38 2.77 -5.34
C LEU A 14 14.24 2.44 -6.82
N SER A 15 15.29 1.87 -7.42
CA SER A 15 15.24 1.37 -8.81
C SER A 15 15.11 -0.14 -8.84
N ILE A 16 14.01 -0.64 -9.43
CA ILE A 16 13.76 -2.06 -9.62
C ILE A 16 13.96 -2.41 -11.09
N ILE A 17 14.73 -3.46 -11.33
CA ILE A 17 14.95 -3.99 -12.66
C ILE A 17 14.24 -5.33 -12.80
N LYS A 18 13.46 -5.44 -13.88
CA LYS A 18 12.87 -6.69 -14.33
C LYS A 18 13.65 -7.24 -15.51
N ASN A 19 14.15 -8.47 -15.35
CA ASN A 19 14.70 -9.24 -16.45
C ASN A 19 13.63 -10.20 -16.96
N HIS A 20 13.28 -10.09 -18.24
CA HIS A 20 12.48 -11.09 -18.93
C HIS A 20 13.40 -12.16 -19.50
N GLU A 21 13.22 -13.42 -19.10
CA GLU A 21 13.95 -14.55 -19.70
C GLU A 21 13.41 -14.80 -21.12
N GLY A 22 14.22 -14.45 -22.14
CA GLY A 22 13.92 -14.63 -23.56
C GLY A 22 14.92 -13.92 -24.47
N GLU A 23 15.09 -14.39 -25.71
CA GLU A 23 15.93 -13.74 -26.72
C GLU A 23 15.38 -12.33 -27.01
N GLY A 24 16.14 -11.29 -26.63
CA GLY A 24 15.74 -9.88 -26.75
C GLY A 24 15.26 -9.22 -25.44
N SER A 25 15.76 -9.65 -24.28
CA SER A 25 15.36 -9.11 -22.96
C SER A 25 15.45 -7.59 -22.89
N VAL A 26 14.30 -6.91 -22.86
CA VAL A 26 14.21 -5.49 -22.53
C VAL A 26 14.29 -5.37 -21.01
N GLU A 27 15.29 -4.64 -20.52
CA GLU A 27 15.45 -4.33 -19.10
C GLU A 27 14.45 -3.21 -18.73
N GLU A 28 13.34 -3.58 -18.09
CA GLU A 28 12.39 -2.59 -17.59
C GLU A 28 12.87 -2.06 -16.23
N THR A 29 13.30 -0.80 -16.20
CA THR A 29 13.73 -0.13 -14.97
C THR A 29 12.63 0.77 -14.42
N TRP A 30 12.24 0.54 -13.18
CA TRP A 30 11.25 1.36 -12.47
C TRP A 30 11.90 2.12 -11.34
N SER A 31 11.75 3.44 -11.32
CA SER A 31 12.10 4.27 -10.16
C SER A 31 10.83 4.58 -9.35
N PHE A 32 10.93 4.39 -8.03
CA PHE A 32 9.85 4.67 -7.09
C PHE A 32 10.24 5.83 -6.17
N ARG A 33 9.36 6.82 -6.07
CA ARG A 33 9.53 7.96 -5.15
C ARG A 33 9.14 7.61 -3.73
N GLU A 34 8.22 6.66 -3.59
CA GLU A 34 7.66 6.26 -2.30
C GLU A 34 7.16 4.82 -2.37
N ILE A 35 7.30 4.10 -1.26
CA ILE A 35 6.87 2.71 -1.11
C ILE A 35 6.15 2.57 0.22
N ARG A 36 5.00 1.91 0.19
CA ARG A 36 4.15 1.72 1.37
C ARG A 36 3.63 0.28 1.40
N ILE A 37 3.31 -0.20 2.60
CA ILE A 37 2.66 -1.50 2.78
C ILE A 37 1.21 -1.29 3.20
N GLY A 38 0.31 -2.09 2.64
CA GLY A 38 -1.04 -2.28 3.15
C GLY A 38 -1.12 -3.61 3.88
N LEU A 39 -1.78 -3.63 5.03
CA LEU A 39 -1.89 -4.82 5.89
C LEU A 39 -3.36 -5.09 6.27
N HIS A 40 -3.73 -6.36 6.16
CA HIS A 40 -4.93 -6.97 6.72
C HIS A 40 -4.51 -7.90 7.86
N TRP A 41 -5.09 -7.70 9.03
CA TRP A 41 -4.81 -8.54 10.19
C TRP A 41 -5.44 -9.92 10.04
N PRO A 42 -4.77 -11.00 10.50
CA PRO A 42 -5.39 -12.32 10.52
C PRO A 42 -6.66 -12.32 11.36
N SER A 43 -7.63 -13.14 10.96
CA SER A 43 -8.90 -13.33 11.66
C SER A 43 -9.26 -14.82 11.70
N ALA A 44 -10.45 -15.16 12.20
CA ALA A 44 -10.96 -16.54 12.12
C ALA A 44 -11.34 -16.93 10.68
N GLY A 45 -11.75 -15.96 9.85
CA GLY A 45 -12.21 -16.19 8.47
C GLY A 45 -11.16 -15.91 7.40
N SER A 46 -10.02 -15.31 7.75
CA SER A 46 -9.01 -14.86 6.80
C SER A 46 -7.58 -15.00 7.34
N PRO A 47 -6.59 -15.34 6.48
CA PRO A 47 -5.19 -15.22 6.84
C PRO A 47 -4.83 -13.74 7.02
N GLY A 48 -3.72 -13.49 7.73
CA GLY A 48 -3.09 -12.19 7.67
C GLY A 48 -2.47 -12.00 6.30
N TYR A 49 -2.48 -10.78 5.79
CA TYR A 49 -2.01 -10.50 4.45
C TYR A 49 -1.39 -9.12 4.37
N PHE A 50 -0.30 -8.99 3.62
CA PHE A 50 0.24 -7.68 3.27
C PHE A 50 0.53 -7.56 1.78
N CYS A 51 0.51 -6.32 1.29
CA CYS A 51 0.97 -5.97 -0.04
C CYS A 51 1.88 -4.74 0.01
N LEU A 52 2.98 -4.80 -0.73
CA LEU A 52 3.92 -3.68 -0.94
C LEU A 52 3.55 -2.98 -2.25
N VAL A 53 3.26 -1.68 -2.17
CA VAL A 53 2.92 -0.86 -3.32
C VAL A 53 3.94 0.27 -3.44
N GLY A 54 4.53 0.39 -4.63
CA GLY A 54 5.42 1.50 -4.97
C GLY A 54 4.72 2.53 -5.84
N GLN A 55 5.01 3.81 -5.62
CA GLN A 55 4.56 4.91 -6.46
C GLN A 55 5.71 5.36 -7.39
N GLY A 56 5.49 5.22 -8.70
CA GLY A 56 6.48 5.52 -9.72
C GLY A 56 6.89 7.00 -9.76
N SER A 57 8.15 7.27 -10.08
CA SER A 57 8.67 8.65 -10.14
C SER A 57 8.22 9.41 -11.39
N ILE A 58 7.86 8.72 -12.46
CA ILE A 58 7.40 9.30 -13.72
C ILE A 58 5.87 9.41 -13.69
N LYS A 59 5.33 10.60 -13.96
CA LYS A 59 3.89 10.82 -14.05
C LYS A 59 3.31 10.17 -15.32
N THR A 60 2.10 9.65 -15.23
CA THR A 60 1.30 9.29 -16.39
C THR A 60 0.79 10.56 -17.09
N PHE A 61 0.19 10.40 -18.29
CA PHE A 61 -0.47 11.49 -19.00
C PHE A 61 -1.51 12.23 -18.14
N ASP A 62 -2.18 11.51 -17.24
CA ASP A 62 -3.17 12.06 -16.31
C ASP A 62 -2.56 12.73 -15.06
N SER A 63 -1.26 13.07 -15.11
CA SER A 63 -0.52 13.75 -14.04
C SER A 63 -0.40 12.98 -12.71
N ASN A 64 -0.88 11.74 -12.64
CA ASN A 64 -0.74 10.88 -11.48
C ASN A 64 0.56 10.08 -11.56
N HIS A 65 1.19 9.88 -10.40
CA HIS A 65 2.30 8.94 -10.29
C HIS A 65 1.72 7.52 -10.17
N PRO A 66 2.01 6.60 -11.11
CA PRO A 66 1.37 5.30 -11.15
C PRO A 66 1.80 4.46 -9.95
N LEU A 67 0.85 3.76 -9.36
CA LEU A 67 1.07 2.75 -8.33
C LEU A 67 1.34 1.41 -8.97
N ARG A 68 2.21 0.61 -8.35
CA ARG A 68 2.46 -0.76 -8.78
C ARG A 68 2.52 -1.68 -7.58
N LEU A 69 1.81 -2.80 -7.67
CA LEU A 69 1.96 -3.90 -6.72
C LEU A 69 3.31 -4.58 -6.97
N LEU A 70 4.15 -4.58 -5.95
CA LEU A 70 5.54 -5.07 -6.01
C LEU A 70 5.68 -6.45 -5.37
N ARG A 71 5.05 -6.64 -4.21
CA ARG A 71 5.07 -7.88 -3.43
C ARG A 71 3.75 -8.06 -2.69
N GLU A 72 3.43 -9.32 -2.42
CA GLU A 72 2.35 -9.72 -1.54
C GLU A 72 2.73 -11.03 -0.84
N SER A 73 2.15 -11.27 0.33
CA SER A 73 2.19 -12.56 1.00
C SER A 73 1.01 -12.66 1.96
N GLU A 74 0.54 -13.89 2.15
CA GLU A 74 -0.39 -14.26 3.21
C GLU A 74 0.29 -15.18 4.23
N GLU A 75 -0.14 -15.07 5.48
CA GLU A 75 0.32 -15.88 6.60
C GLU A 75 -0.78 -16.03 7.66
N ILE A 76 -0.99 -17.25 8.14
CA ILE A 76 -1.95 -17.53 9.22
C ILE A 76 -1.38 -17.10 10.57
N LEU A 77 -0.08 -17.34 10.79
CA LEU A 77 0.59 -17.04 12.05
C LEU A 77 1.07 -15.58 12.07
N PRO A 78 0.67 -14.76 13.07
CA PRO A 78 1.08 -13.35 13.14
C PRO A 78 2.60 -13.17 13.17
N SER A 79 3.34 -14.03 13.87
CA SER A 79 4.80 -13.95 13.92
C SER A 79 5.45 -14.12 12.54
N LYS A 80 4.95 -15.05 11.73
CA LYS A 80 5.44 -15.28 10.36
C LYS A 80 5.05 -14.16 9.42
N LEU A 81 3.85 -13.60 9.60
CA LEU A 81 3.43 -12.39 8.89
C LEU A 81 4.39 -11.23 9.18
N PHE A 82 4.72 -11.01 10.46
CA PHE A 82 5.60 -9.90 10.86
C PHE A 82 7.02 -10.07 10.33
N GLU A 83 7.58 -11.29 10.42
CA GLU A 83 8.90 -11.64 9.87
C GLU A 83 8.96 -11.30 8.38
N LYS A 84 8.07 -11.90 7.57
CA LYS A 84 8.05 -11.68 6.11
C LYS A 84 7.79 -10.22 5.75
N MET A 85 6.83 -9.59 6.40
CA MET A 85 6.45 -8.20 6.12
C MET A 85 7.62 -7.26 6.39
N CYS A 86 8.31 -7.42 7.52
CA CYS A 86 9.40 -6.53 7.86
C CYS A 86 10.69 -6.83 7.08
N ASP A 87 10.93 -8.09 6.69
CA ASP A 87 12.02 -8.44 5.77
C ASP A 87 11.81 -7.78 4.40
N VAL A 88 10.58 -7.83 3.88
CA VAL A 88 10.21 -7.12 2.66
C VAL A 88 10.33 -5.61 2.87
N ALA A 89 9.84 -5.06 3.99
CA ALA A 89 9.93 -3.63 4.26
C ALA A 89 11.40 -3.16 4.29
N GLY A 90 12.29 -3.88 4.98
CA GLY A 90 13.72 -3.58 5.02
C GLY A 90 14.39 -3.68 3.64
N THR A 91 14.03 -4.69 2.85
CA THR A 91 14.55 -4.87 1.48
C THR A 91 14.20 -3.71 0.54
N PHE A 92 13.04 -3.07 0.76
CA PHE A 92 12.54 -1.98 -0.07
C PHE A 92 12.61 -0.61 0.62
N GLU A 93 13.29 -0.51 1.77
CA GLU A 93 13.38 0.69 2.61
C GLU A 93 12.00 1.31 2.94
N CYS A 94 10.96 0.48 3.04
CA CYS A 94 9.62 0.90 3.38
C CYS A 94 9.49 1.10 4.89
N GLN A 95 9.09 2.30 5.30
CA GLN A 95 8.94 2.65 6.71
C GLN A 95 7.50 2.67 7.18
N GLU A 96 6.50 2.67 6.29
CA GLU A 96 5.10 2.87 6.68
C GLU A 96 4.21 1.70 6.25
N ILE A 97 3.45 1.18 7.23
CA ILE A 97 2.49 0.11 7.06
C ILE A 97 1.09 0.63 7.43
N PHE A 98 0.20 0.69 6.46
CA PHE A 98 -1.17 1.17 6.63
C PHE A 98 -2.12 0.00 6.91
N CYS A 99 -2.85 0.08 8.02
CA CYS A 99 -3.78 -0.95 8.46
C CYS A 99 -4.88 -0.37 9.35
N ASP A 100 -5.83 -1.23 9.75
CA ASP A 100 -6.79 -0.87 10.78
C ASP A 100 -6.14 -0.94 12.18
N LEU A 101 -6.03 0.20 12.88
CA LEU A 101 -5.54 0.28 14.27
C LEU A 101 -6.66 0.46 15.28
N SER A 102 -7.92 0.17 14.91
CA SER A 102 -9.06 0.17 15.83
C SER A 102 -8.86 -0.79 16.99
N GLU A 103 -9.64 -0.59 18.07
CA GLU A 103 -9.55 -1.40 19.29
C GLU A 103 -9.73 -2.90 19.02
N LYS A 104 -10.47 -3.27 17.96
CA LYS A 104 -10.63 -4.66 17.48
C LYS A 104 -9.27 -5.35 17.28
N PHE A 105 -8.26 -4.63 16.82
CA PHE A 105 -6.95 -5.19 16.46
C PHE A 105 -5.82 -4.80 17.43
N ARG A 106 -6.15 -4.23 18.60
CA ARG A 106 -5.17 -3.79 19.60
C ARG A 106 -4.17 -4.89 19.99
N GLY A 107 -4.64 -6.13 20.13
CA GLY A 107 -3.77 -7.28 20.45
C GLY A 107 -2.66 -7.48 19.41
N TYR A 108 -2.98 -7.39 18.11
CA TYR A 108 -1.99 -7.50 17.05
C TYR A 108 -1.01 -6.32 17.02
N VAL A 109 -1.51 -5.11 17.28
CA VAL A 109 -0.67 -3.90 17.36
C VAL A 109 0.36 -4.03 18.49
N LEU A 110 -0.05 -4.52 19.67
CA LEU A 110 0.86 -4.76 20.80
C LEU A 110 1.88 -5.85 20.46
N ASN A 111 1.44 -6.96 19.87
CA ASN A 111 2.31 -8.06 19.47
C ASN A 111 3.35 -7.61 18.43
N PHE A 112 2.95 -6.77 17.47
CA PHE A 112 3.86 -6.21 16.46
C PHE A 112 4.91 -5.29 17.10
N ARG A 113 4.52 -4.45 18.06
CA ARG A 113 5.46 -3.60 18.81
C ARG A 113 6.48 -4.44 19.60
N ASP A 114 6.00 -5.50 20.25
CA ASP A 114 6.87 -6.43 20.98
C ASP A 114 7.82 -7.18 20.04
N PHE A 115 7.34 -7.61 18.87
CA PHE A 115 8.16 -8.22 17.82
C PHE A 115 9.28 -7.27 17.38
N LYS A 116 8.94 -6.03 17.00
CA LYS A 116 9.93 -5.00 16.61
C LYS A 116 11.00 -4.78 17.68
N ARG A 117 10.61 -4.74 18.96
CA ARG A 117 11.54 -4.53 20.09
C ARG A 117 12.55 -5.69 20.21
N LYS A 118 12.13 -6.93 19.92
CA LYS A 118 12.99 -8.11 20.00
C LYS A 118 13.96 -8.20 18.82
N GLU A 119 13.51 -7.92 17.61
CA GLU A 119 14.31 -8.15 16.39
C GLU A 119 15.38 -7.09 16.10
N ARG A 120 15.37 -5.94 16.81
CA ARG A 120 16.38 -4.83 16.82
C ARG A 120 16.88 -4.25 15.48
N ARG A 121 16.65 -4.89 14.33
CA ARG A 121 17.18 -4.56 13.00
C ARG A 121 16.25 -3.69 12.15
N GLN A 122 15.01 -3.44 12.61
CA GLN A 122 13.94 -2.83 11.80
C GLN A 122 13.28 -1.64 12.54
N GLN A 123 14.11 -0.74 13.09
CA GLN A 123 13.62 0.27 14.04
C GLN A 123 12.69 1.32 13.41
N ASP A 124 12.80 1.57 12.11
CA ASP A 124 12.07 2.66 11.44
C ASP A 124 10.77 2.25 10.75
N ILE A 125 10.20 1.08 11.08
CA ILE A 125 8.90 0.67 10.54
C ILE A 125 7.74 1.09 11.46
N PHE A 126 6.80 1.88 10.97
CA PHE A 126 5.67 2.40 11.73
C PHE A 126 4.34 1.87 11.19
N LEU A 127 3.48 1.42 12.11
CA LEU A 127 2.07 1.20 11.78
C LEU A 127 1.35 2.55 11.72
N ARG A 128 0.59 2.77 10.66
CA ARG A 128 -0.24 3.95 10.42
C ARG A 128 -1.69 3.52 10.27
N GLN A 129 -2.61 4.33 10.79
CA GLN A 129 -4.04 4.12 10.56
C GLN A 129 -4.34 4.34 9.08
N ALA A 130 -4.93 3.35 8.44
CA ALA A 130 -5.37 3.46 7.06
C ALA A 130 -6.55 4.46 6.93
N PRO A 131 -6.52 5.35 5.93
CA PRO A 131 -7.67 6.19 5.60
C PRO A 131 -8.88 5.32 5.27
N TYR A 132 -10.06 5.72 5.75
CA TYR A 132 -11.33 5.02 5.49
C TYR A 132 -11.29 3.52 5.85
N HIS A 133 -10.50 3.12 6.84
CA HIS A 133 -10.36 1.72 7.26
C HIS A 133 -11.69 1.03 7.61
N GLN A 134 -12.74 1.78 7.97
CA GLN A 134 -14.08 1.23 8.26
C GLN A 134 -14.96 1.09 7.01
N GLU A 135 -14.62 1.76 5.93
CA GLU A 135 -15.44 1.87 4.72
C GLU A 135 -14.87 0.99 3.61
N PHE A 136 -15.12 -0.32 3.69
CA PHE A 136 -14.63 -1.28 2.71
C PHE A 136 -15.05 -0.94 1.27
N GLY A 137 -16.33 -0.58 1.09
CA GLY A 137 -16.89 -0.17 -0.21
C GLY A 137 -16.21 1.07 -0.80
N HIS A 138 -15.93 2.08 0.02
CA HIS A 138 -15.19 3.28 -0.42
C HIS A 138 -13.80 2.91 -0.93
N GLY A 139 -13.09 2.04 -0.20
CA GLY A 139 -11.76 1.56 -0.62
C GLY A 139 -11.77 0.83 -1.97
N ILE A 140 -12.82 0.06 -2.27
CA ILE A 140 -12.98 -0.59 -3.58
C ILE A 140 -13.22 0.41 -4.69
N LEU A 141 -14.06 1.43 -4.46
CA LEU A 141 -14.27 2.49 -5.43
C LEU A 141 -12.96 3.22 -5.73
N THR A 142 -12.15 3.48 -4.70
CA THR A 142 -10.80 4.04 -4.86
C THR A 142 -9.92 3.13 -5.72
N ILE A 143 -9.83 1.82 -5.42
CA ILE A 143 -9.04 0.89 -6.24
C ILE A 143 -9.53 0.88 -7.70
N LYS A 144 -10.85 0.83 -7.93
CA LYS A 144 -11.44 0.83 -9.28
C LYS A 144 -11.14 2.11 -10.05
N ASP A 145 -11.17 3.27 -9.40
CA ASP A 145 -10.79 4.55 -10.01
C ASP A 145 -9.33 4.56 -10.44
N TRP A 146 -8.41 4.12 -9.57
CA TRP A 146 -6.99 3.99 -9.91
C TRP A 146 -6.75 3.02 -11.08
N LEU A 147 -7.47 1.90 -11.13
CA LEU A 147 -7.41 0.95 -12.25
C LEU A 147 -7.96 1.55 -13.55
N GLY A 148 -9.11 2.24 -13.49
CA GLY A 148 -9.76 2.85 -14.65
C GLY A 148 -8.91 3.92 -15.33
N ARG A 149 -8.05 4.60 -14.56
CA ARG A 149 -7.09 5.60 -15.06
C ARG A 149 -5.75 5.00 -15.49
N ASN A 150 -5.63 3.67 -15.54
CA ASN A 150 -4.35 2.97 -15.73
C ASN A 150 -3.24 3.45 -14.76
N ALA A 151 -3.64 3.92 -13.57
CA ALA A 151 -2.76 4.48 -12.57
C ALA A 151 -2.38 3.47 -11.48
N LEU A 152 -2.95 2.26 -11.49
CA LEU A 152 -2.55 1.16 -10.62
C LEU A 152 -2.28 -0.10 -11.46
N VAL A 153 -1.08 -0.63 -11.37
CA VAL A 153 -0.65 -1.84 -12.07
C VAL A 153 -0.61 -3.01 -11.11
N ILE A 154 -1.47 -4.00 -11.36
CA ILE A 154 -1.57 -5.24 -10.57
C ILE A 154 -1.15 -6.40 -11.48
N PRO A 155 -0.02 -7.09 -11.19
CA PRO A 155 0.40 -8.24 -11.97
C PRO A 155 -0.67 -9.35 -11.98
N LYS A 156 -0.82 -10.01 -13.13
CA LYS A 156 -1.67 -11.20 -13.24
C LYS A 156 -1.13 -12.32 -12.36
N GLY A 157 -2.02 -13.15 -11.84
CA GLY A 157 -1.66 -14.28 -10.97
C GLY A 157 -1.43 -13.90 -9.50
N THR A 158 -1.57 -12.62 -9.15
CA THR A 158 -1.55 -12.18 -7.74
C THR A 158 -2.85 -12.54 -7.02
N ILE A 159 -2.78 -12.68 -5.69
CA ILE A 159 -3.96 -12.90 -4.84
C ILE A 159 -4.91 -11.71 -4.98
N VAL A 160 -4.37 -10.49 -5.02
CA VAL A 160 -5.14 -9.27 -5.32
C VAL A 160 -5.91 -9.41 -6.64
N ALA A 161 -5.24 -9.79 -7.74
CA ALA A 161 -5.91 -9.90 -9.04
C ALA A 161 -7.01 -10.96 -9.03
N GLN A 162 -6.78 -12.09 -8.35
CA GLN A 162 -7.77 -13.16 -8.19
C GLN A 162 -8.98 -12.68 -7.38
N GLN A 163 -8.76 -12.01 -6.25
CA GLN A 163 -9.84 -11.49 -5.42
C GLN A 163 -10.62 -10.38 -6.14
N LEU A 164 -9.95 -9.45 -6.82
CA LEU A 164 -10.62 -8.40 -7.62
C LEU A 164 -11.56 -9.01 -8.68
N GLY A 165 -11.11 -10.05 -9.36
CA GLY A 165 -11.89 -10.73 -10.40
C GLY A 165 -13.09 -11.53 -9.88
N SER A 166 -13.16 -11.82 -8.58
CA SER A 166 -14.24 -12.59 -7.96
C SER A 166 -15.26 -11.74 -7.20
N ILE A 167 -15.05 -10.42 -7.12
CA ILE A 167 -16.00 -9.51 -6.46
C ILE A 167 -17.31 -9.45 -7.26
N THR A 168 -18.41 -9.68 -6.57
CA THR A 168 -19.77 -9.42 -7.05
C THR A 168 -20.47 -8.41 -6.13
N ASP A 169 -21.48 -7.70 -6.63
CA ASP A 169 -22.23 -6.72 -5.84
C ASP A 169 -22.85 -7.33 -4.58
N GLY A 170 -23.31 -8.59 -4.68
CA GLY A 170 -23.85 -9.33 -3.53
C GLY A 170 -22.81 -9.60 -2.45
N ASN A 171 -21.53 -9.77 -2.80
CA ASN A 171 -20.47 -9.97 -1.80
C ASN A 171 -20.00 -8.66 -1.14
N LEU A 172 -20.23 -7.51 -1.79
CA LEU A 172 -19.88 -6.21 -1.22
C LEU A 172 -20.83 -5.74 -0.13
N ALA A 173 -22.10 -6.16 -0.20
CA ALA A 173 -23.09 -5.86 0.82
C ALA A 173 -22.96 -6.74 2.07
N ALA A 174 -22.13 -7.79 2.03
CA ALA A 174 -21.95 -8.70 3.16
C ALA A 174 -21.10 -8.06 4.27
N SER A 175 -21.46 -8.32 5.53
CA SER A 175 -20.75 -7.76 6.69
C SER A 175 -19.32 -8.30 6.85
N ASP A 176 -19.01 -9.43 6.23
CA ASP A 176 -17.71 -10.12 6.25
C ASP A 176 -16.86 -9.82 5.01
N ALA A 177 -17.25 -8.84 4.18
CA ALA A 177 -16.57 -8.55 2.92
C ALA A 177 -15.06 -8.30 3.08
N SER A 178 -14.64 -7.60 4.13
CA SER A 178 -13.21 -7.34 4.40
C SER A 178 -12.43 -8.60 4.76
N GLU A 179 -13.04 -9.57 5.44
CA GLU A 179 -12.42 -10.85 5.76
C GLU A 179 -12.37 -11.75 4.52
N ARG A 180 -13.47 -11.80 3.75
CA ARG A 180 -13.55 -12.56 2.50
C ARG A 180 -12.56 -12.09 1.44
N PHE A 181 -12.35 -10.78 1.36
CA PHE A 181 -11.47 -10.14 0.38
C PHE A 181 -10.27 -9.47 1.07
N TYR A 182 -9.59 -10.21 1.94
CA TYR A 182 -8.46 -9.72 2.75
C TYR A 182 -7.32 -9.07 1.95
N ALA A 183 -7.05 -9.54 0.72
CA ALA A 183 -6.01 -8.95 -0.12
C ALA A 183 -6.45 -7.57 -0.64
N ILE A 184 -7.74 -7.43 -0.94
CA ILE A 184 -8.36 -6.16 -1.32
C ILE A 184 -8.41 -5.21 -0.13
N ASP A 185 -8.67 -5.74 1.07
CA ASP A 185 -8.67 -4.98 2.31
C ASP A 185 -7.30 -4.34 2.59
N ALA A 186 -6.22 -5.11 2.47
CA ALA A 186 -4.87 -4.57 2.56
C ALA A 186 -4.56 -3.58 1.42
N LEU A 187 -4.94 -3.90 0.19
CA LEU A 187 -4.67 -3.01 -0.95
C LEU A 187 -5.37 -1.64 -0.78
N ARG A 188 -6.63 -1.62 -0.36
CA ARG A 188 -7.36 -0.35 -0.17
C ARG A 188 -6.72 0.51 0.91
N HIS A 189 -6.13 -0.09 1.95
CA HIS A 189 -5.45 0.64 3.00
C HIS A 189 -4.26 1.44 2.44
N VAL A 190 -3.44 0.80 1.62
CA VAL A 190 -2.25 1.45 1.03
C VAL A 190 -2.58 2.39 -0.12
N VAL A 191 -3.51 2.02 -1.00
CA VAL A 191 -3.92 2.89 -2.13
C VAL A 191 -4.58 4.17 -1.61
N SER A 192 -5.47 4.06 -0.61
CA SER A 192 -6.11 5.24 -0.02
C SER A 192 -5.10 6.16 0.67
N ALA A 193 -4.05 5.60 1.29
CA ALA A 193 -2.97 6.37 1.87
C ALA A 193 -2.26 7.25 0.83
N PHE A 194 -2.00 6.74 -0.38
CA PHE A 194 -1.43 7.54 -1.46
C PHE A 194 -2.39 8.63 -1.96
N GLY A 195 -3.70 8.36 -1.94
CA GLY A 195 -4.73 9.33 -2.35
C GLY A 195 -4.80 10.57 -1.44
N VAL A 196 -4.75 10.39 -0.12
CA VAL A 196 -4.87 11.50 0.85
C VAL A 196 -3.74 12.54 0.70
N HIS A 197 -2.50 12.09 0.43
CA HIS A 197 -1.37 13.00 0.24
C HIS A 197 -1.48 13.88 -1.02
N PHE A 198 -2.25 13.44 -2.02
CA PHE A 198 -2.47 14.21 -3.25
C PHE A 198 -3.42 15.40 -3.03
N SER A 199 -4.44 15.22 -2.18
CA SER A 199 -5.41 16.27 -1.86
C SER A 199 -4.80 17.43 -1.07
N ILE A 200 -3.88 17.12 -0.13
CA ILE A 200 -3.23 18.13 0.72
C ILE A 200 -2.25 19.00 -0.10
N SER A 201 -1.53 18.39 -1.05
CA SER A 201 -0.54 19.09 -1.87
C SER A 201 -1.16 20.03 -2.92
N HIS A 202 -2.41 19.82 -3.33
CA HIS A 202 -3.12 20.71 -4.27
C HIS A 202 -3.91 21.84 -3.59
N HIS A 203 -4.20 21.75 -2.29
CA HIS A 203 -4.89 22.81 -1.54
C HIS A 203 -3.94 23.77 -0.81
N GLY A 204 -2.63 23.52 -0.85
CA GLY A 204 -1.61 24.37 -0.21
C GLY A 204 -1.32 25.71 -0.89
N ASN A 205 -2.07 26.13 -1.91
CA ASN A 205 -1.75 27.33 -2.71
C ASN A 205 -2.90 28.36 -2.82
N LEU A 206 -3.84 28.37 -1.88
CA LEU A 206 -4.94 29.35 -1.84
C LEU A 206 -4.99 30.27 -0.60
N ASN A 207 -4.06 30.14 0.35
CA ASN A 207 -4.02 31.02 1.53
C ASN A 207 -2.63 31.62 1.76
N SER A 208 -2.29 32.64 0.95
CA SER A 208 -1.31 33.66 1.33
C SER A 208 -1.78 35.04 0.84
N ALA A 209 -3.03 35.40 1.16
CA ALA A 209 -3.44 36.79 1.22
C ALA A 209 -3.52 37.16 2.70
N ALA A 210 -2.50 37.86 3.18
CA ALA A 210 -2.57 38.52 4.48
C ALA A 210 -3.77 39.49 4.45
N PRO A 211 -4.63 39.52 5.49
CA PRO A 211 -5.67 40.54 5.56
C PRO A 211 -5.01 41.92 5.61
N PRO A 212 -5.49 42.91 4.84
CA PRO A 212 -4.95 44.26 4.93
C PRO A 212 -5.22 44.80 6.33
N SER A 213 -4.13 45.12 7.03
CA SER A 213 -4.17 45.91 8.25
C SER A 213 -4.65 47.32 7.90
N GLY A 214 -5.92 47.61 8.19
CA GLY A 214 -6.52 48.89 7.86
C GLY A 214 -7.76 49.20 8.68
N ALA A 215 -7.51 49.91 9.78
CA ALA A 215 -8.32 50.98 10.37
C ALA A 215 -9.84 50.81 10.48
N TRP A 216 -10.36 50.79 11.71
CA TRP A 216 -11.44 51.71 12.11
C TRP A 216 -11.19 52.21 13.53
N HIS A 217 -11.20 53.55 13.63
CA HIS A 217 -11.31 54.33 14.87
C HIS A 217 -12.70 54.21 15.48
#